data_AF-A0A965PI29-F1
#
_entry.id   AF-A0A965PI29-F1
#
_cell.length_a   1.000
_cell.length_b   1.000
_cell.length_c   1.000
_cell.angle_alpha   90.00
_cell.angle_beta   90.00
_cell.angle_gamma   90.00
#
_symmetry.space_group_name_H-M   'P 1'
#
loop_
_entity.id
_entity.type
_entity.pdbx_description
1 polymer ?
#
loop_
_entity_poly.entity_id
_entity_poly.type
_entity_poly.pdbx_seq_one_letter_code
_entity_poly.pdbx_strand_id
1 'polypeptide(L)' 'MKSQLRAFEPTLLAIRDCEELKGSFELFVEVSDIRFEDKRKLVNNIRQCQSLTKLYRLFYNSLLKFEGQGVLV' A
#
# COMPACT_ATOMS: atom_id res chain seq x y z
N MET A 1 15.17 -7.54 9.86
CA MET A 1 14.51 -6.52 9.02
C MET A 1 13.02 -6.60 9.31
N LYS A 2 12.41 -5.55 9.89
CA LYS A 2 10.95 -5.50 10.04
C LYS A 2 10.38 -5.07 8.68
N SER A 3 9.47 -5.85 8.12
CA SER A 3 8.70 -5.42 6.96
C SER A 3 8.01 -4.09 7.28
N GLN A 4 8.24 -3.10 6.43
CA GLN A 4 7.64 -1.79 6.51
C GLN A 4 6.17 -1.89 6.10
N LEU A 5 5.86 -2.36 4.89
CA LEU A 5 4.49 -2.46 4.37
C LEU A 5 3.63 -3.51 5.08
N ARG A 6 4.18 -4.65 5.53
CA ARG A 6 3.38 -5.65 6.27
C ARG A 6 2.77 -5.10 7.56
N ALA A 7 3.36 -4.08 8.18
CA ALA A 7 2.80 -3.46 9.38
C ALA A 7 1.41 -2.85 9.12
N PHE A 8 1.06 -2.61 7.85
CA PHE A 8 -0.24 -2.07 7.43
C PHE A 8 -1.29 -3.16 7.12
N GLU A 9 -0.92 -4.45 7.02
CA GLU A 9 -1.88 -5.55 6.76
C GLU A 9 -3.05 -5.60 7.76
N PRO A 10 -2.85 -5.41 9.09
CA PRO A 10 -3.97 -5.38 10.03
C PRO A 10 -4.96 -4.26 9.74
N THR A 11 -4.47 -3.08 9.37
CA THR A 11 -5.29 -1.92 8.99
C THR A 11 -6.06 -2.19 7.69
N LEU A 12 -5.40 -2.84 6.73
CA LEU A 12 -6.01 -3.27 5.48
C LEU A 12 -7.20 -4.23 5.70
N LEU A 13 -7.10 -5.13 6.69
CA LEU A 13 -8.13 -6.10 7.03
C LEU A 13 -9.25 -5.54 7.93
N ALA A 14 -8.93 -4.50 8.71
CA ALA A 14 -9.88 -3.86 9.63
C ALA A 14 -10.81 -2.88 8.93
N ILE A 15 -10.29 -2.10 7.96
CA ILE A 15 -11.06 -1.05 7.29
C ILE A 15 -11.88 -1.64 6.15
N ARG A 16 -13.19 -1.41 6.19
CA ARG A 16 -14.14 -1.83 5.15
C ARG A 16 -14.69 -0.67 4.32
N ASP A 17 -14.24 0.55 4.60
CA ASP A 17 -14.54 1.72 3.79
C ASP A 17 -13.39 2.05 2.83
N CYS A 18 -13.73 2.38 1.60
CA CYS A 18 -12.74 2.62 0.55
C CYS A 18 -12.00 3.96 0.76
N GLU A 19 -12.68 5.00 1.22
CA GLU A 19 -12.07 6.32 1.44
C GLU A 19 -11.21 6.32 2.69
N GLU A 20 -11.67 5.69 3.76
CA GLU A 20 -10.90 5.51 4.98
C GLU A 20 -9.61 4.70 4.73
N LEU A 21 -9.69 3.66 3.91
CA LEU A 21 -8.52 2.85 3.57
C LEU A 21 -7.53 3.63 2.69
N LYS A 22 -8.03 4.46 1.76
CA LYS A 22 -7.17 5.37 0.98
C LYS A 22 -6.40 6.30 1.87
N GLY A 23 -7.10 7.02 2.75
CA GLY A 23 -6.47 7.99 3.65
C GLY A 23 -5.41 7.32 4.52
N SER A 24 -5.75 6.16 5.10
CA SER A 24 -4.82 5.37 5.90
C SER A 24 -3.60 4.90 5.10
N PHE A 25 -3.80 4.45 3.87
CA PHE A 25 -2.71 3.94 3.03
C PHE A 25 -1.82 5.08 2.50
N GLU A 26 -2.38 6.24 2.15
CA GLU A 26 -1.60 7.43 1.79
C GLU A 26 -0.70 7.87 2.94
N LEU A 27 -1.25 8.02 4.15
CA LEU A 27 -0.49 8.37 5.35
C LEU A 27 0.63 7.35 5.63
N PHE A 28 0.31 6.06 5.48
CA PHE A 28 1.29 5.00 5.66
C PHE A 28 2.44 5.09 4.65
N VAL A 29 2.14 5.35 3.38
CA VAL A 29 3.16 5.52 2.34
C VAL A 29 4.01 6.77 2.59
N GLU A 30 3.43 7.87 3.07
CA GLU A 30 4.19 9.08 3.38
C GLU A 30 5.26 8.84 4.46
N VAL A 31 4.95 8.06 5.50
CA VAL A 31 5.89 7.76 6.60
C VAL A 31 6.83 6.58 6.33
N SER A 32 6.57 5.79 5.29
CA SER A 32 7.42 4.64 4.91
C SER A 32 8.79 5.07 4.37
N ASP A 33 9.80 4.20 4.37
CA ASP A 33 11.13 4.48 3.81
C ASP A 33 11.23 4.13 2.31
N ILE A 34 10.15 4.42 1.57
CA ILE A 34 10.10 4.24 0.11
C ILE A 34 10.71 5.48 -0.57
N ARG A 35 11.37 5.31 -1.71
CA ARG A 35 11.89 6.43 -2.51
C ARG A 35 10.77 7.40 -2.86
N PHE A 36 11.06 8.70 -2.79
CA PHE A 36 10.08 9.78 -3.02
C PHE A 36 9.32 9.65 -4.35
N GLU A 37 10.02 9.26 -5.43
CA GLU A 37 9.40 9.06 -6.75
C GLU A 37 8.37 7.92 -6.75
N ASP A 38 8.66 6.84 -6.05
CA ASP A 38 7.77 5.69 -5.92
C ASP A 38 6.59 6.02 -5.00
N LYS A 39 6.80 6.79 -3.92
CA LYS A 39 5.71 7.31 -3.06
C LYS A 39 4.70 8.11 -3.85
N ARG A 40 5.15 9.05 -4.70
CA ARG A 40 4.26 9.86 -5.56
C ARG A 40 3.41 8.99 -6.49
N LYS A 41 4.02 7.97 -7.11
CA LYS A 41 3.30 7.04 -7.99
C LYS A 41 2.27 6.22 -7.20
N LEU A 42 2.64 5.72 -6.02
CA LEU A 42 1.77 4.99 -5.10
C LEU A 42 0.55 5.82 -4.70
N VAL A 43 0.77 7.04 -4.19
CA VAL A 43 -0.31 7.93 -3.74
C VAL A 43 -1.27 8.24 -4.90
N ASN A 44 -0.75 8.54 -6.10
CA ASN A 44 -1.62 8.76 -7.26
C ASN A 44 -2.47 7.51 -7.60
N ASN A 45 -1.88 6.31 -7.55
CA ASN A 45 -2.61 5.07 -7.78
C ASN A 45 -3.67 4.80 -6.69
N ILE A 46 -3.37 5.11 -5.43
CA ILE A 46 -4.32 4.99 -4.30
C ILE A 46 -5.52 5.91 -4.53
N ARG A 47 -5.28 7.18 -4.88
CA ARG A 47 -6.34 8.17 -5.15
C ARG A 47 -7.27 7.73 -6.27
N GLN A 48 -6.71 7.16 -7.34
CA GLN A 48 -7.45 6.69 -8.51
C GLN A 48 -8.23 5.39 -8.28
N CYS A 49 -7.93 4.62 -7.23
CA CYS A 49 -8.68 3.39 -6.96
C CYS A 49 -10.09 3.72 -6.46
N GLN A 50 -11.14 3.18 -7.07
CA GLN A 50 -12.53 3.39 -6.62
C GLN A 50 -13.13 2.18 -5.89
N SER A 51 -12.32 1.15 -5.64
CA SER A 51 -12.77 -0.12 -5.07
C SER A 51 -11.74 -0.64 -4.08
N LEU A 52 -12.22 -1.13 -2.95
CA LEU A 52 -11.44 -1.83 -1.92
C LEU A 52 -10.59 -2.95 -2.52
N THR A 53 -11.17 -3.77 -3.40
CA THR A 53 -10.44 -4.87 -4.05
C THR A 53 -9.26 -4.38 -4.88
N LYS A 54 -9.40 -3.23 -5.57
CA LYS A 54 -8.29 -2.62 -6.31
C LYS A 54 -7.23 -2.07 -5.36
N LEU A 55 -7.64 -1.48 -4.24
CA LEU A 55 -6.74 -0.97 -3.21
C LEU A 55 -5.92 -2.10 -2.57
N TYR A 56 -6.58 -3.23 -2.23
CA TYR A 56 -5.91 -4.42 -1.72
C TYR A 56 -4.88 -4.96 -2.71
N ARG A 57 -5.26 -5.11 -3.99
CA ARG A 57 -4.32 -5.54 -5.04
C ARG A 57 -3.14 -4.57 -5.17
N LEU A 58 -3.39 -3.26 -5.13
CA LEU A 58 -2.34 -2.25 -5.18
C LEU A 58 -1.39 -2.38 -3.99
N PHE A 59 -1.92 -2.57 -2.78
CA PHE A 59 -1.13 -2.78 -1.57
C PHE A 59 -0.23 -4.01 -1.69
N TYR A 60 -0.79 -5.18 -2.01
CA TYR A 60 0.00 -6.40 -2.14
C TYR A 60 1.04 -6.30 -3.26
N ASN A 61 0.69 -5.72 -4.42
CA ASN A 61 1.66 -5.50 -5.50
C ASN A 61 2.81 -4.58 -5.08
N SER A 62 2.50 -3.56 -4.25
CA SER A 62 3.50 -2.65 -3.72
C SER A 62 4.40 -3.36 -2.70
N LEU A 63 3.81 -4.18 -1.84
CA LEU A 63 4.54 -5.03 -0.89
C LEU A 63 5.51 -5.97 -1.62
N LEU A 64 5.07 -6.64 -2.69
CA LEU A 64 5.93 -7.47 -3.53
C LEU A 64 7.08 -6.65 -4.16
N LYS A 65 6.77 -5.46 -4.70
CA LYS A 65 7.74 -4.59 -5.38
C LYS A 65 8.79 -4.01 -4.43
N PHE A 66 8.39 -3.54 -3.25
CA PHE A 66 9.26 -2.76 -2.36
C PHE A 66 9.89 -3.60 -1.26
N GLU A 67 9.26 -4.69 -0.82
CA GLU A 67 9.84 -5.58 0.19
C GLU A 67 10.55 -6.80 -0.39
N GLY A 68 10.60 -6.93 -1.72
CA GLY A 68 11.35 -8.01 -2.35
C GLY A 68 10.78 -9.39 -2.04
N GLN A 69 9.47 -9.50 -1.76
CA GLN A 69 8.76 -10.74 -2.07
C GLN A 69 8.64 -10.86 -3.60
N GLY A 70 9.79 -10.92 -4.29
CA GLY A 70 9.86 -11.52 -5.60
C GLY A 70 9.35 -12.94 -5.41
N VAL A 71 8.21 -13.24 -6.01
CA VAL A 71 7.93 -14.62 -6.38
C VAL A 71 9.14 -15.02 -7.22
N LEU A 72 9.96 -15.92 -6.68
CA LEU A 72 10.70 -16.88 -7.47
C LEU A 72 9.67 -17.56 -8.38
N VAL A 73 9.50 -17.03 -9.58
CA VAL A 73 8.97 -17.81 -10.70
C VAL A 73 10.18 -18.41 -11.40
#